data_AF-A0A4U6RB57-F1
#
_entry.id   AF-A0A4U6RB57-F1
#
_cell.length_a   1.000
_cell.length_b   1.000
_cell.length_c   1.000
_cell.angle_alpha   90.00
_cell.angle_beta   90.00
_cell.angle_gamma   90.00
#
_symmetry.space_group_name_H-M   'P 1'
#
loop_
_entity.id
_entity.type
_entity.pdbx_description
1 polymer ?
#
loop_
_entity_poly.entity_id
_entity_poly.type
_entity_poly.pdbx_seq_one_letter_code
_entity_poly.pdbx_strand_id
1 'polypeptide(L)'
;MQSHLSTQSAWLRSYYLGRAIFSVAWVAAAVLFSGQAGPAAVLLVIYPAWDGIANLADARVNGGLKANPSQALNVAVSAITTLAVIVALSHSSYAVLAVFGAWAILAGVLQLSTGVRRWRHYGAQWAMILSGAQSALAGGYMISQSIGNVAPTILDVAPYAGFGAFYFLLSAIWLVAAGYRHARA
;
A
#
# COMPACT_ATOMS: atom_id res chain seq x y z
N MET A 1 8.77 -30.69 1.72
CA MET A 1 8.37 -29.72 0.67
C MET A 1 6.90 -29.31 0.78
N GLN A 2 5.94 -30.24 0.89
CA GLN A 2 4.50 -29.92 1.03
C GLN A 2 4.14 -29.14 2.31
N SER A 3 4.73 -29.47 3.47
CA SER A 3 4.50 -28.74 4.74
C SER A 3 4.99 -27.28 4.72
N HIS A 4 6.02 -27.00 3.92
CA HIS A 4 6.56 -25.65 3.74
C HIS A 4 5.63 -24.82 2.85
N LEU A 5 5.05 -25.43 1.81
CA LEU A 5 4.08 -24.78 0.90
C LEU A 5 2.76 -24.48 1.61
N SER A 6 2.27 -25.38 2.47
CA SER A 6 1.04 -25.15 3.25
C SER A 6 1.22 -24.06 4.30
N THR A 7 2.38 -24.02 4.97
CA THR A 7 2.71 -22.98 5.96
C THR A 7 2.86 -21.61 5.28
N GLN A 8 3.52 -21.57 4.12
CA GLN A 8 3.68 -20.36 3.34
C GLN A 8 2.34 -19.83 2.80
N SER A 9 1.44 -20.70 2.33
CA SER A 9 0.11 -20.28 1.87
C SER A 9 -0.76 -19.75 3.02
N ALA A 10 -0.71 -20.39 4.20
CA ALA A 10 -1.40 -19.92 5.39
C ALA A 10 -0.88 -18.56 5.86
N TRP A 11 0.44 -18.36 5.86
CA TRP A 11 1.05 -17.07 6.19
C TRP A 11 0.63 -15.99 5.20
N LEU A 12 0.70 -16.24 3.88
CA LEU A 12 0.29 -15.28 2.85
C LEU A 12 -1.19 -14.88 3.00
N ARG A 13 -2.07 -15.83 3.31
CA ARG A 13 -3.49 -15.55 3.57
C ARG A 13 -3.66 -14.61 4.76
N SER A 14 -3.01 -14.91 5.89
CA SER A 14 -3.06 -14.06 7.09
C SER A 14 -2.45 -12.69 6.84
N TYR A 15 -1.37 -12.62 6.07
CA TYR A 15 -0.71 -11.38 5.66
C TYR A 15 -1.66 -10.47 4.86
N TYR A 16 -2.25 -10.97 3.78
CA TYR A 16 -3.18 -10.20 2.95
C TYR A 16 -4.46 -9.83 3.72
N LEU A 17 -4.99 -10.73 4.54
CA LEU A 17 -6.15 -10.45 5.37
C LEU A 17 -5.85 -9.34 6.39
N GLY A 18 -4.70 -9.39 7.06
CA GLY A 18 -4.28 -8.34 7.99
C GLY A 18 -4.16 -6.98 7.32
N ARG A 19 -3.57 -6.92 6.12
CA ARG A 19 -3.50 -5.67 5.35
C ARG A 19 -4.88 -5.16 4.93
N ALA A 20 -5.78 -6.06 4.54
CA ALA A 20 -7.15 -5.70 4.16
C ALA A 20 -7.91 -5.12 5.37
N ILE A 21 -7.87 -5.80 6.52
CA ILE A 21 -8.51 -5.35 7.76
C ILE A 21 -7.98 -3.98 8.17
N PHE A 22 -6.67 -3.80 8.19
CA PHE A 22 -6.07 -2.50 8.50
C PHE A 22 -6.55 -1.42 7.54
N SER A 23 -6.55 -1.69 6.23
CA SER A 23 -6.95 -0.69 5.23
C SER A 23 -8.43 -0.30 5.37
N VAL A 24 -9.32 -1.27 5.62
CA VAL A 24 -10.74 -1.02 5.89
C VAL A 24 -10.92 -0.22 7.17
N ALA A 25 -10.26 -0.64 8.26
CA ALA A 25 -10.33 0.06 9.54
C ALA A 25 -9.79 1.50 9.44
N TRP A 26 -8.71 1.69 8.68
CA TRP A 26 -8.14 3.00 8.43
C TRP A 26 -9.11 3.90 7.67
N VAL A 27 -9.73 3.41 6.58
CA VAL A 27 -10.72 4.18 5.81
C VAL A 27 -11.94 4.53 6.69
N ALA A 28 -12.45 3.56 7.47
CA ALA A 28 -13.56 3.81 8.38
C ALA A 28 -13.21 4.87 9.43
N ALA A 29 -12.00 4.80 10.01
CA ALA A 29 -11.51 5.79 10.96
C ALA A 29 -11.31 7.17 10.30
N ALA A 30 -10.79 7.22 9.07
CA ALA A 30 -10.63 8.46 8.32
C ALA A 30 -11.97 9.16 8.07
N VAL A 31 -13.02 8.40 7.74
CA VAL A 31 -14.37 8.93 7.59
C VAL A 31 -14.93 9.43 8.92
N LEU A 32 -14.81 8.63 9.98
CA LEU A 32 -15.33 8.93 11.31
C LEU A 32 -14.67 10.16 11.94
N PHE A 33 -13.37 10.31 11.74
CA PHE A 33 -12.56 11.34 12.39
C PHE A 33 -12.11 12.46 11.44
N SER A 34 -12.71 12.59 10.26
CA SER A 34 -12.31 13.57 9.24
C SER A 34 -12.33 15.02 9.75
N GLY A 35 -13.24 15.36 10.66
CA GLY A 35 -13.32 16.69 11.30
C GLY A 35 -12.43 16.89 12.53
N GLN A 36 -11.64 15.90 12.94
CA GLN A 36 -10.84 15.94 14.17
C GLN A 36 -9.34 15.93 13.84
N ALA A 37 -8.68 17.08 14.00
CA ALA A 37 -7.28 17.26 13.61
C ALA A 37 -6.31 16.25 14.26
N GLY A 38 -6.49 15.96 15.55
CA GLY A 38 -5.62 15.02 16.29
C GLY A 38 -5.67 13.59 15.75
N PRO A 39 -6.83 12.92 15.77
CA PRO A 39 -6.98 11.58 15.20
C PRO A 39 -6.62 11.52 13.71
N ALA A 40 -6.99 12.52 12.91
CA ALA A 40 -6.64 12.56 11.49
C ALA A 40 -5.11 12.59 11.29
N ALA A 41 -4.38 13.39 12.07
CA ALA A 41 -2.92 13.43 12.03
C ALA A 41 -2.30 12.06 12.37
N VAL A 42 -2.80 11.39 13.42
CA VAL A 42 -2.34 10.04 13.79
C VAL A 42 -2.58 9.04 12.65
N LEU A 43 -3.76 9.08 12.03
CA LEU A 43 -4.09 8.22 10.90
C LEU A 43 -3.19 8.47 9.69
N LEU A 44 -2.90 9.73 9.37
CA LEU A 44 -2.00 10.09 8.27
C LEU A 44 -0.57 9.58 8.49
N VAL A 45 -0.08 9.56 9.74
CA VAL A 45 1.26 9.01 10.05
C VAL A 45 1.26 7.49 10.08
N ILE A 46 0.24 6.86 10.68
CA ILE A 46 0.23 5.40 10.86
C ILE A 46 0.08 4.66 9.53
N TYR A 47 -0.52 5.27 8.51
CA TYR A 47 -0.74 4.63 7.22
C TYR A 47 0.57 4.23 6.50
N PRO A 48 1.50 5.16 6.17
CA PRO A 48 2.78 4.78 5.58
C PRO A 48 3.63 3.94 6.54
N ALA A 49 3.55 4.17 7.86
CA ALA A 49 4.28 3.37 8.84
C ALA A 49 3.87 1.90 8.79
N TRP A 50 2.56 1.64 8.76
CA TRP A 50 2.00 0.30 8.64
C TRP A 50 2.42 -0.38 7.33
N ASP A 51 2.37 0.34 6.20
CA ASP A 51 2.81 -0.22 4.92
C ASP A 51 4.29 -0.62 4.97
N GLY A 52 5.16 0.20 5.56
CA GLY A 52 6.56 -0.15 5.80
C GLY A 52 6.72 -1.41 6.65
N ILE A 53 5.98 -1.51 7.76
CA ILE A 53 6.03 -2.70 8.65
C ILE A 53 5.57 -3.95 7.90
N ALA A 54 4.50 -3.87 7.11
CA ALA A 54 3.97 -4.99 6.37
C ALA A 54 4.98 -5.51 5.32
N ASN A 55 5.59 -4.61 4.54
CA ASN A 55 6.60 -4.99 3.56
C ASN A 55 7.88 -5.53 4.23
N LEU A 56 8.24 -5.03 5.41
CA LEU A 56 9.34 -5.58 6.20
C LEU A 56 9.05 -7.00 6.71
N ALA A 57 7.83 -7.25 7.19
CA ALA A 57 7.40 -8.57 7.62
C ALA A 57 7.45 -9.58 6.45
N ASP A 58 6.96 -9.18 5.28
CA ASP A 58 7.02 -10.00 4.06
C ASP A 58 8.46 -10.29 3.62
N ALA A 59 9.32 -9.28 3.62
CA ALA A 59 10.73 -9.49 3.30
C ALA A 59 11.41 -10.46 4.27
N ARG A 60 11.15 -10.35 5.58
CA ARG A 60 11.75 -11.22 6.61
C ARG A 60 11.36 -12.68 6.43
N VAL A 61 10.12 -12.96 6.07
CA VAL A 61 9.64 -14.34 5.84
C VAL A 61 10.19 -14.91 4.53
N ASN A 62 10.45 -14.07 3.53
CA ASN A 62 10.93 -14.49 2.21
C ASN A 62 12.45 -14.31 1.99
N GLY A 63 13.28 -14.45 3.03
CA GLY A 63 14.76 -14.44 2.90
C GLY A 63 15.46 -13.10 3.15
N GLY A 64 14.75 -12.12 3.72
CA GLY A 64 15.27 -10.84 4.15
C GLY A 64 15.28 -9.75 3.07
N LEU A 65 15.63 -8.52 3.47
CA LEU A 65 15.61 -7.34 2.59
C LEU A 65 16.64 -7.43 1.45
N LYS A 66 17.79 -8.09 1.68
CA LYS A 66 18.83 -8.26 0.64
C LYS A 66 18.34 -9.14 -0.53
N ALA A 67 17.53 -10.15 -0.24
CA ALA A 67 16.94 -11.02 -1.25
C ALA A 67 15.71 -10.39 -1.93
N ASN A 68 15.09 -9.37 -1.31
CA ASN A 68 13.83 -8.77 -1.74
C ASN A 68 13.99 -7.25 -1.96
N PRO A 69 14.69 -6.82 -3.03
CA PRO A 69 15.03 -5.41 -3.24
C PRO A 69 13.80 -4.50 -3.41
N SER A 70 12.69 -5.01 -3.97
CA SER A 70 11.44 -4.24 -4.07
C SER A 70 10.83 -3.96 -2.70
N GLN A 71 10.84 -4.95 -1.80
CA GLN A 71 10.36 -4.75 -0.43
C GLN A 71 11.30 -3.87 0.37
N ALA A 72 12.61 -3.98 0.16
CA ALA A 72 13.57 -3.07 0.76
C ALA A 72 13.32 -1.61 0.37
N LEU A 73 13.05 -1.35 -0.92
CA LEU A 73 12.71 -0.02 -1.40
C LEU A 73 11.39 0.47 -0.80
N ASN A 74 10.33 -0.35 -0.77
CA ASN A 74 9.07 0.04 -0.15
C ASN A 74 9.23 0.36 1.34
N VAL A 75 9.96 -0.45 2.10
CA VAL A 75 10.23 -0.16 3.51
C VAL A 75 10.93 1.19 3.68
N ALA A 76 11.98 1.45 2.89
CA ALA A 76 12.71 2.72 2.95
C ALA A 76 11.84 3.91 2.57
N VAL A 77 11.12 3.80 1.44
CA VAL A 77 10.22 4.84 0.93
C VAL A 77 9.10 5.12 1.93
N SER A 78 8.45 4.09 2.48
CA SER A 78 7.37 4.25 3.47
C SER A 78 7.89 4.84 4.79
N ALA A 79 9.11 4.52 5.22
CA ALA A 79 9.74 5.17 6.37
C ALA A 79 10.01 6.66 6.12
N ILE A 80 10.57 7.01 4.95
CA ILE A 80 10.79 8.40 4.54
C ILE A 80 9.47 9.16 4.47
N THR A 81 8.43 8.58 3.85
CA THR A 81 7.09 9.17 3.77
C THR A 81 6.50 9.39 5.16
N THR A 82 6.66 8.44 6.09
CA THR A 82 6.19 8.59 7.47
C THR A 82 6.80 9.83 8.14
N LEU A 83 8.13 10.00 8.03
CA LEU A 83 8.83 11.16 8.57
C LEU A 83 8.42 12.45 7.86
N ALA A 84 8.29 12.41 6.53
CA ALA A 84 7.87 13.56 5.73
C ALA A 84 6.44 14.01 6.08
N VAL A 85 5.52 13.08 6.36
CA VAL A 85 4.15 13.39 6.82
C VAL A 85 4.19 14.04 8.21
N ILE A 86 5.00 13.54 9.13
CA ILE A 86 5.16 14.15 10.48
C ILE A 86 5.61 15.61 10.36
N VAL A 87 6.58 15.89 9.48
CA VAL A 87 7.02 17.26 9.21
C VAL A 87 5.92 18.06 8.52
N ALA A 88 5.29 17.52 7.48
CA ALA A 88 4.26 18.22 6.72
C ALA A 88 3.02 18.61 7.55
N LEU A 89 2.68 17.81 8.56
CA LEU A 89 1.58 18.09 9.50
C LEU A 89 1.76 19.40 10.27
N SER A 90 2.99 19.86 10.50
CA SER A 90 3.25 21.16 11.14
C SER A 90 3.18 22.35 10.17
N HIS A 91 3.14 22.09 8.87
CA HIS A 91 3.11 23.12 7.82
C HIS A 91 1.71 23.38 7.28
N SER A 92 1.07 22.37 6.66
CA SER A 92 -0.29 22.50 6.10
C SER A 92 -0.85 21.16 5.63
N SER A 93 -2.18 21.05 5.52
CA SER A 93 -2.82 19.88 4.90
C SER A 93 -2.47 19.72 3.42
N TYR A 94 -2.21 20.82 2.71
CA TYR A 94 -1.69 20.81 1.33
C TYR A 94 -0.34 20.12 1.24
N ALA A 95 0.59 20.44 2.14
CA ALA A 95 1.90 19.79 2.19
C ALA A 95 1.77 18.29 2.49
N VAL A 96 0.87 17.90 3.39
CA VAL A 96 0.62 16.47 3.68
C VAL A 96 0.12 15.76 2.43
N LEU A 97 -0.89 16.31 1.75
CA LEU A 97 -1.42 15.69 0.54
C LEU A 97 -0.37 15.62 -0.57
N ALA A 98 0.50 16.63 -0.69
CA ALA A 98 1.60 16.62 -1.65
C ALA A 98 2.61 15.50 -1.35
N VAL A 99 2.96 15.27 -0.09
CA VAL A 99 3.84 14.16 0.33
C VAL A 99 3.23 12.82 -0.03
N PHE A 100 1.94 12.61 0.26
CA PHE A 100 1.21 11.40 -0.14
C PHE A 100 1.17 11.22 -1.66
N GLY A 101 0.92 12.29 -2.40
CA GLY A 101 0.91 12.27 -3.85
C GLY A 101 2.26 11.91 -4.46
N ALA A 102 3.34 12.53 -3.98
CA ALA A 102 4.70 12.23 -4.41
C ALA A 102 5.08 10.78 -4.10
N TRP A 103 4.73 10.28 -2.90
CA TRP A 103 4.93 8.90 -2.52
C TRP A 103 4.22 7.92 -3.46
N ALA A 104 2.93 8.15 -3.75
CA ALA A 104 2.14 7.30 -4.64
C ALA A 104 2.68 7.31 -6.08
N ILE A 105 3.12 8.47 -6.59
CA ILE A 105 3.79 8.56 -7.91
C ILE A 105 5.07 7.74 -7.92
N LEU A 106 5.95 7.94 -6.94
CA LEU A 106 7.24 7.25 -6.90
C LEU A 106 7.04 5.73 -6.79
N ALA A 107 6.19 5.28 -5.87
CA ALA A 107 5.86 3.87 -5.72
C ALA A 107 5.25 3.29 -7.01
N GLY A 108 4.30 4.01 -7.61
CA GLY A 108 3.62 3.60 -8.83
C GLY A 108 4.55 3.48 -10.04
N VAL A 109 5.44 4.45 -10.25
CA VAL A 109 6.44 4.44 -11.33
C VAL A 109 7.47 3.32 -11.13
N LEU A 110 7.93 3.10 -9.91
CA LEU A 110 8.83 1.99 -9.60
C LEU A 110 8.16 0.63 -9.89
N GLN A 111 6.90 0.47 -9.48
CA GLN A 111 6.13 -0.74 -9.71
C GLN A 111 5.81 -0.97 -11.21
N LEU A 112 5.48 0.10 -11.94
CA LEU A 112 5.23 0.06 -13.38
C LEU A 112 6.51 -0.28 -14.16
N SER A 113 7.64 0.36 -13.83
CA SER A 113 8.92 0.11 -14.51
C SER A 113 9.41 -1.33 -14.33
N THR A 114 9.25 -1.88 -13.13
CA THR A 114 9.58 -3.28 -12.82
C THR A 114 8.63 -4.26 -13.51
N GLY A 115 7.32 -3.96 -13.52
CA GLY A 115 6.32 -4.74 -14.25
C GLY A 115 6.59 -4.80 -15.76
N VAL A 116 6.87 -3.65 -16.38
CA VAL A 116 7.18 -3.54 -17.83
C VAL A 116 8.46 -4.30 -18.17
N ARG A 117 9.53 -4.14 -17.37
CA ARG A 117 10.80 -4.86 -17.59
C ARG A 117 10.61 -6.38 -17.51
N ARG A 118 9.81 -6.86 -16.55
CA ARG A 118 9.57 -8.29 -16.31
C ARG A 118 8.51 -8.89 -17.24
N TRP A 119 7.70 -8.06 -17.90
CA TRP A 119 6.65 -8.51 -18.82
C TRP A 119 7.19 -9.45 -19.90
N ARG A 120 8.32 -9.09 -20.52
CA ARG A 120 8.91 -9.87 -21.61
C ARG A 120 9.53 -11.21 -21.15
N HIS A 121 9.81 -11.37 -19.87
CA HIS A 121 10.45 -12.57 -19.33
C HIS A 121 9.48 -13.53 -18.64
N TYR A 122 8.38 -13.01 -18.05
CA TYR A 122 7.48 -13.82 -17.21
C TYR A 122 5.99 -13.70 -17.57
N GLY A 123 5.59 -12.86 -18.54
CA GLY A 123 4.26 -12.83 -19.19
C GLY A 123 3.05 -12.41 -18.32
N ALA A 124 3.12 -12.53 -16.99
CA ALA A 124 1.97 -12.39 -16.09
C ALA A 124 2.01 -11.12 -15.20
N GLN A 125 2.76 -10.09 -15.58
CA GLN A 125 3.00 -8.90 -14.75
C GLN A 125 1.98 -7.76 -14.96
N TRP A 126 0.88 -8.02 -15.68
CA TRP A 126 -0.13 -7.00 -15.98
C TRP A 126 -0.77 -6.40 -14.72
N ALA A 127 -1.01 -7.21 -13.68
CA ALA A 127 -1.56 -6.74 -12.41
C ALA A 127 -0.62 -5.74 -11.72
N MET A 128 0.69 -5.96 -11.81
CA MET A 128 1.71 -5.07 -11.28
C MET A 128 1.76 -3.73 -12.05
N ILE A 129 1.63 -3.78 -13.38
CA ILE A 129 1.58 -2.58 -14.22
C ILE A 129 0.32 -1.76 -13.93
N LEU A 130 -0.86 -2.39 -13.88
CA LEU A 130 -2.12 -1.69 -13.60
C LEU A 130 -2.12 -1.08 -12.21
N SER A 131 -1.64 -1.81 -11.20
CA SER A 131 -1.49 -1.29 -9.84
C SER A 131 -0.53 -0.11 -9.79
N GLY A 132 0.61 -0.19 -10.49
CA GLY A 132 1.58 0.90 -10.59
C GLY A 132 1.00 2.14 -11.29
N ALA A 133 0.28 1.94 -12.39
CA ALA A 133 -0.41 3.01 -13.11
C ALA A 133 -1.48 3.69 -12.24
N GLN A 134 -2.32 2.90 -11.55
CA GLN A 134 -3.34 3.43 -10.64
C GLN A 134 -2.70 4.25 -9.52
N SER A 135 -1.61 3.75 -8.92
CA SER A 135 -0.90 4.48 -7.87
C SER A 135 -0.34 5.81 -8.37
N ALA A 136 0.27 5.82 -9.56
CA ALA A 136 0.79 7.04 -10.18
C ALA A 136 -0.33 8.05 -10.51
N LEU A 137 -1.47 7.59 -11.03
CA LEU A 137 -2.63 8.43 -11.31
C LEU A 137 -3.24 9.00 -10.01
N ALA A 138 -3.39 8.18 -8.98
CA ALA A 138 -3.87 8.62 -7.68
C ALA A 138 -2.94 9.68 -7.08
N GLY A 139 -1.63 9.48 -7.18
CA GLY A 139 -0.66 10.46 -6.71
C GLY A 139 -0.69 11.77 -7.51
N GLY A 140 -0.85 11.70 -8.84
CA GLY A 140 -1.05 12.88 -9.68
C GLY A 140 -2.31 13.67 -9.30
N TYR A 141 -3.41 12.98 -9.01
CA TYR A 141 -4.64 13.59 -8.52
C TYR A 141 -4.42 14.29 -7.17
N MET A 142 -3.75 13.63 -6.21
CA MET A 142 -3.41 14.22 -4.92
C MET A 142 -2.53 15.46 -5.05
N ILE A 143 -1.52 15.43 -5.93
CA ILE A 143 -0.70 16.61 -6.23
C ILE A 143 -1.55 17.74 -6.79
N SER A 144 -2.45 17.45 -7.74
CA SER A 144 -3.36 18.47 -8.29
C SER A 144 -4.27 19.09 -7.23
N GLN A 145 -4.74 18.31 -6.25
CA GLN A 145 -5.56 18.84 -5.15
C GLN A 145 -4.70 19.62 -4.14
N SER A 146 -3.42 19.26 -3.97
CA SER A 146 -2.49 19.97 -3.09
C SER A 146 -2.12 21.39 -3.55
N ILE A 147 -2.38 21.73 -4.82
CA ILE A 147 -2.21 23.10 -5.37
C ILE A 147 -3.55 23.81 -5.59
N GLY A 148 -4.65 23.19 -5.19
CA GLY A 148 -6.00 23.73 -5.34
C GLY A 148 -6.36 24.77 -4.29
N ASN A 149 -7.57 25.31 -4.40
CA ASN A 149 -8.09 26.34 -3.49
C ASN A 149 -8.98 25.77 -2.36
N VAL A 150 -9.25 24.46 -2.39
CA VAL A 150 -10.05 23.77 -1.38
C VAL A 150 -9.08 23.05 -0.45
N ALA A 151 -9.19 23.30 0.86
CA ALA A 151 -8.31 22.72 1.86
C ALA A 151 -8.42 21.18 1.86
N PRO A 152 -7.31 20.46 1.60
CA PRO A 152 -7.29 19.01 1.65
C PRO A 152 -7.61 18.47 3.04
N THR A 153 -8.23 17.31 3.05
CA THR A 153 -8.58 16.55 4.24
C THR A 153 -8.04 15.12 4.14
N ILE A 154 -8.15 14.35 5.22
CA ILE A 154 -7.82 12.92 5.21
C ILE A 154 -8.67 12.13 4.19
N LEU A 155 -9.85 12.64 3.81
CA LEU A 155 -10.73 12.00 2.84
C LEU A 155 -10.14 12.00 1.43
N ASP A 156 -9.24 12.93 1.11
CA ASP A 156 -8.55 12.96 -0.18
C ASP A 156 -7.52 11.82 -0.32
N VAL A 157 -7.09 11.25 0.82
CA VAL A 157 -6.20 10.08 0.88
C VAL A 157 -7.00 8.77 0.95
N ALA A 158 -8.23 8.79 1.48
CA ALA A 158 -9.02 7.59 1.74
C ALA A 158 -9.29 6.70 0.50
N PRO A 159 -9.59 7.23 -0.70
CA PRO A 159 -9.75 6.40 -1.90
C PRO A 159 -8.52 5.54 -2.21
N TYR A 160 -7.32 6.08 -2.01
CA TYR A 160 -6.07 5.34 -2.21
C TYR A 160 -5.97 4.14 -1.25
N ALA A 161 -6.27 4.35 0.04
CA ALA A 161 -6.34 3.27 1.02
C ALA A 161 -7.46 2.26 0.72
N GLY A 162 -8.60 2.72 0.21
CA GLY A 162 -9.72 1.88 -0.22
C GLY A 162 -9.34 0.93 -1.36
N PHE A 163 -8.59 1.40 -2.36
CA PHE A 163 -8.06 0.52 -3.41
C PHE A 163 -7.11 -0.53 -2.84
N GLY A 164 -6.24 -0.16 -1.89
CA GLY A 164 -5.41 -1.11 -1.15
C GLY A 164 -6.23 -2.21 -0.48
N ALA A 165 -7.29 -1.83 0.25
CA ALA A 165 -8.21 -2.77 0.88
C ALA A 165 -8.82 -3.76 -0.12
N PHE A 166 -9.29 -3.26 -1.26
CA PHE A 166 -9.87 -4.08 -2.32
C PHE A 166 -8.87 -5.13 -2.84
N TYR A 167 -7.65 -4.71 -3.19
CA TYR A 167 -6.64 -5.64 -3.73
C TYR A 167 -6.17 -6.67 -2.71
N PHE A 168 -6.02 -6.30 -1.44
CA PHE A 168 -5.62 -7.24 -0.38
C PHE A 168 -6.72 -8.24 -0.08
N LEU A 169 -7.98 -7.81 -0.03
CA LEU A 169 -9.11 -8.71 0.16
C LEU A 169 -9.24 -9.68 -1.01
N LEU A 170 -9.15 -9.18 -2.25
CA LEU A 170 -9.18 -10.01 -3.44
C LEU A 170 -8.06 -11.07 -3.43
N SER A 171 -6.84 -10.67 -3.05
CA SER A 171 -5.70 -11.59 -2.92
C SER A 171 -5.93 -12.66 -1.85
N ALA A 172 -6.50 -12.28 -0.70
CA ALA A 172 -6.83 -13.22 0.37
C ALA A 172 -7.93 -14.23 -0.07
N ILE A 173 -8.99 -13.77 -0.73
CA ILE A 173 -10.07 -14.61 -1.25
C ILE A 173 -9.52 -15.58 -2.31
N TRP A 174 -8.66 -15.10 -3.22
CA TRP A 174 -8.05 -15.93 -4.24
C TRP A 174 -7.21 -17.06 -3.65
N LEU A 175 -6.39 -16.78 -2.63
CA LEU A 175 -5.59 -17.80 -1.94
C LEU A 175 -6.47 -18.86 -1.26
N VAL A 176 -7.61 -18.46 -0.69
CA VAL A 176 -8.59 -19.40 -0.14
C VAL A 176 -9.17 -20.29 -1.23
N ALA A 177 -9.65 -19.70 -2.32
CA ALA A 177 -10.23 -20.44 -3.44
C ALA A 177 -9.22 -21.40 -4.09
N ALA A 178 -7.98 -20.96 -4.29
CA ALA A 178 -6.90 -21.80 -4.82
C ALA A 178 -6.56 -22.98 -3.89
N GLY A 179 -6.53 -22.75 -2.57
CA GLY A 179 -6.33 -23.80 -1.58
C GLY A 179 -7.43 -24.87 -1.63
N TYR A 180 -8.70 -24.46 -1.76
CA TYR A 180 -9.82 -25.40 -1.92
C TYR A 180 -9.76 -26.23 -3.21
N ARG A 181 -9.27 -25.64 -4.31
CA ARG A 181 -9.12 -26.37 -5.59
C ARG A 181 -8.03 -27.44 -5.54
N HIS A 182 -6.92 -27.17 -4.84
CA HIS A 182 -5.83 -28.14 -4.70
C HIS A 182 -6.14 -29.25 -3.69
N ALA A 183 -7.04 -29.01 -2.74
CA ALA A 183 -7.51 -30.05 -1.80
C ALA A 183 -8.53 -31.03 -2.43
N ARG A 184 -9.05 -30.72 -3.63
CA ARG A 184 -10.06 -31.52 -4.35
C ARG A 184 -9.52 -32.20 -5.63
N ALA A 185 -8.25 -31.96 -5.97
CA ALA A 185 -7.56 -32.59 -7.10
C ALA A 185 -6.66 -33.71 -6.58
#